data_AF-A0A1F8RFR9-F1
#
_entry.id   AF-A0A1F8RFR9-F1
#
_cell.length_a   1.000
_cell.length_b   1.000
_cell.length_c   1.000
_cell.angle_alpha   90.00
_cell.angle_beta   90.00
_cell.angle_gamma   90.00
#
_symmetry.space_group_name_H-M   'P 1'
#
loop_
_entity.id
_entity.type
_entity.pdbx_description
1 polymer ?
#
loop_
_entity_poly.entity_id
_entity_poly.type
_entity_poly.pdbx_seq_one_letter_code
_entity_poly.pdbx_strand_id
1 'polypeptide(L)'
;MRFPIRRINFSDPAEKRQHDEIVQLVTEMLELHKEHAEAERALDDRRHALQKRIEKLDAEIDARVYALYGLTEEEIRVVEGGSG
;
A
#
# COMPACT_ATOMS: atom_id res chain seq x y z
N MET A 1 17.08 15.57 0.00
CA MET A 1 16.08 15.08 -0.97
C MET A 1 14.70 15.55 -0.50
N ARG A 2 13.91 16.19 -1.37
CA ARG A 2 12.54 16.60 -1.05
C ARG A 2 11.62 15.70 -1.84
N PHE A 3 10.91 14.81 -1.16
CA PHE A 3 9.92 13.96 -1.80
C PHE A 3 8.73 14.84 -2.24
N PRO A 4 8.30 14.76 -3.50
CA PRO A 4 7.08 15.42 -3.93
C PRO A 4 5.90 14.71 -3.28
N ILE A 5 5.30 15.32 -2.27
CA ILE A 5 4.05 14.82 -1.67
C ILE A 5 2.90 15.52 -2.39
N ARG A 6 2.07 14.76 -3.12
CA ARG A 6 0.83 15.30 -3.69
C ARG A 6 -0.09 15.73 -2.56
N ARG A 7 -0.49 17.00 -2.55
CA ARG A 7 -1.52 17.48 -1.61
C ARG A 7 -2.89 17.05 -2.13
N ILE A 8 -3.57 16.24 -1.33
CA ILE A 8 -4.91 15.74 -1.62
C ILE A 8 -5.91 16.87 -1.42
N ASN A 9 -6.76 17.12 -2.41
CA ASN A 9 -7.84 18.07 -2.32
C ASN A 9 -9.07 17.42 -1.69
N PHE A 10 -9.23 17.54 -0.38
CA PHE A 10 -10.39 17.00 0.34
C PHE A 10 -11.74 17.67 -0.01
N SER A 11 -11.71 18.79 -0.74
CA SER A 11 -12.93 19.41 -1.28
C SER A 11 -13.40 18.73 -2.58
N ASP A 12 -12.55 17.94 -3.24
CA ASP A 12 -12.92 17.10 -4.37
C ASP A 12 -13.35 15.71 -3.84
N PRO A 13 -14.63 15.32 -4.01
CA PRO A 13 -15.12 14.02 -3.55
C PRO A 13 -14.37 12.84 -4.19
N ALA A 14 -13.86 12.98 -5.41
CA ALA A 14 -13.12 11.92 -6.09
C ALA A 14 -11.74 11.70 -5.45
N GLU A 15 -10.97 12.77 -5.22
CA GLU A 15 -9.68 12.69 -4.55
C GLU A 15 -9.83 12.22 -3.08
N LYS A 16 -10.85 12.72 -2.39
CA LYS A 16 -11.17 12.26 -1.02
C LYS A 16 -11.48 10.76 -1.00
N ARG A 17 -12.30 10.27 -1.94
CA ARG A 17 -12.62 8.84 -2.00
C ARG A 17 -11.38 7.99 -2.25
N GLN A 18 -10.51 8.40 -3.17
CA GLN A 18 -9.24 7.69 -3.43
C GLN A 18 -8.36 7.64 -2.18
N HIS A 19 -8.23 8.76 -1.47
CA HIS A 19 -7.55 8.82 -0.19
C HIS A 19 -8.15 7.85 0.84
N ASP A 20 -9.47 7.91 1.03
CA ASP A 20 -10.17 7.13 2.04
C ASP A 20 -10.02 5.61 1.78
N GLU A 21 -10.03 5.20 0.51
CA GLU A 21 -9.76 3.81 0.12
C GLU A 21 -8.31 3.38 0.43
N ILE A 22 -7.31 4.24 0.20
CA ILE A 22 -5.91 3.96 0.57
C ILE A 22 -5.78 3.86 2.10
N VAL A 23 -6.42 4.75 2.86
CA VAL A 23 -6.41 4.72 4.32
C VAL A 23 -7.02 3.43 4.86
N GLN A 24 -8.11 2.94 4.25
CA GLN A 24 -8.72 1.66 4.62
C GLN A 24 -7.76 0.49 4.42
N LEU A 25 -7.07 0.42 3.27
CA LEU A 25 -6.11 -0.64 2.99
C LEU A 25 -4.90 -0.60 3.94
N VAL A 26 -4.36 0.60 4.21
CA VAL A 26 -3.26 0.76 5.17
C VAL A 26 -3.70 0.32 6.58
N THR A 27 -4.95 0.63 6.97
CA THR A 27 -5.49 0.20 8.25
C THR A 27 -5.60 -1.32 8.33
N GLU A 28 -6.09 -1.99 7.29
CA GLU A 28 -6.12 -3.46 7.22
C GLU A 28 -4.70 -4.05 7.27
N MET A 29 -3.76 -3.48 6.52
CA MET A 29 -2.37 -3.91 6.50
C MET A 29 -1.72 -3.85 7.89
N LEU A 30 -1.99 -2.80 8.67
CA LEU A 30 -1.48 -2.66 10.04
C LEU A 30 -2.02 -3.75 10.97
N GLU A 31 -3.30 -4.12 10.85
CA GLU A 31 -3.87 -5.22 11.63
C GLU A 31 -3.30 -6.58 11.20
N LEU A 32 -3.15 -6.81 9.89
CA LEU A 32 -2.53 -8.03 9.37
C LEU A 32 -1.09 -8.19 9.85
N HIS A 33 -0.31 -7.10 9.91
CA HIS A 33 1.06 -7.16 10.45
C HIS A 33 1.10 -7.53 11.93
N LYS A 34 0.12 -7.07 12.73
CA LYS A 34 0.00 -7.47 14.14
C LYS A 34 -0.32 -8.96 14.25
N GLU A 35 -1.33 -9.44 13.52
CA GLU A 35 -1.70 -10.86 13.48
C GLU A 35 -0.53 -11.73 13.00
N HIS A 36 0.20 -11.27 11.98
CA HIS A 36 1.36 -11.98 11.45
C HIS A 36 2.47 -12.09 12.51
N ALA A 37 2.77 -11.00 13.22
CA ALA A 37 3.78 -11.01 14.28
C ALA A 37 3.41 -11.95 15.44
N GLU A 38 2.12 -12.06 15.78
CA GLU A 38 1.63 -13.02 16.76
C GLU A 38 1.77 -14.47 16.27
N ALA A 39 1.37 -14.75 15.02
CA ALA A 39 1.48 -16.05 14.39
C ALA A 39 2.94 -16.51 14.26
N GLU A 40 3.87 -15.61 13.91
CA GLU A 40 5.31 -15.87 13.88
C GLU A 40 5.85 -16.28 15.25
N ARG A 41 5.49 -15.55 16.32
CA ARG A 41 5.90 -15.89 17.69
C ARG A 41 5.36 -17.24 18.15
N ALA A 42 4.15 -17.58 17.72
CA ALA A 42 3.50 -18.85 18.03
C ALA A 42 3.96 -20.01 17.12
N LEU A 43 4.78 -19.74 16.10
CA LEU A 43 5.14 -20.69 15.03
C LEU A 43 3.90 -21.30 14.34
N ASP A 44 2.83 -20.53 14.21
CA ASP A 44 1.57 -20.95 13.59
C ASP A 44 1.69 -20.92 12.06
N ASP A 45 1.22 -21.95 11.37
CA ASP A 45 1.23 -22.04 9.89
C ASP A 45 0.43 -20.95 9.20
N ARG A 46 -0.51 -20.30 9.91
CA ARG A 46 -1.20 -19.09 9.44
C ARG A 46 -0.26 -17.94 9.07
N ARG A 47 0.97 -17.87 9.61
CA ARG A 47 1.95 -16.82 9.28
C ARG A 47 2.18 -16.70 7.77
N HIS A 48 2.30 -17.83 7.06
CA HIS A 48 2.49 -17.84 5.60
C HIS A 48 1.28 -17.30 4.84
N ALA A 49 0.06 -17.58 5.33
CA ALA A 49 -1.16 -17.06 4.71
C ALA A 49 -1.33 -15.56 4.98
N LEU A 50 -0.98 -15.10 6.18
CA LEU A 50 -1.00 -13.68 6.55
C LEU A 50 0.03 -12.89 5.74
N GLN A 51 1.25 -13.40 5.58
CA GLN A 51 2.30 -12.80 4.76
C GLN A 51 1.84 -12.59 3.31
N LYS A 52 1.24 -13.61 2.68
CA LYS A 52 0.70 -13.48 1.31
C LYS A 52 -0.42 -12.44 1.21
N ARG A 53 -1.24 -12.29 2.26
CA ARG A 53 -2.29 -11.25 2.27
C ARG A 53 -1.67 -9.86 2.38
N ILE A 54 -0.63 -9.70 3.20
CA ILE A 54 0.13 -8.45 3.33
C ILE A 54 0.73 -8.07 1.98
N GLU A 55 1.44 -8.99 1.31
CA GLU A 55 2.04 -8.75 -0.02
C GLU A 55 1.01 -8.34 -1.07
N LYS A 56 -0.19 -8.94 -1.03
CA LYS A 56 -1.28 -8.56 -1.92
C LYS A 56 -1.79 -7.14 -1.62
N LEU A 57 -1.95 -6.79 -0.35
CA LEU A 57 -2.40 -5.46 0.06
C LEU A 57 -1.37 -4.39 -0.31
N ASP A 58 -0.08 -4.68 -0.14
CA ASP A 58 1.03 -3.80 -0.50
C ASP A 58 0.98 -3.44 -1.99
N ALA A 59 0.89 -4.45 -2.86
CA ALA A 59 0.74 -4.24 -4.31
C ALA A 59 -0.55 -3.47 -4.68
N GLU A 60 -1.64 -3.65 -3.94
CA GLU A 60 -2.87 -2.88 -4.16
C GLU A 60 -2.72 -1.41 -3.76
N ILE A 61 -2.03 -1.15 -2.64
CA ILE A 61 -1.71 0.20 -2.17
C ILE A 61 -0.82 0.90 -3.19
N ASP A 62 0.25 0.24 -3.66
CA ASP A 62 1.16 0.80 -4.67
C ASP A 62 0.41 1.20 -5.95
N ALA A 63 -0.43 0.31 -6.48
CA ALA A 63 -1.23 0.60 -7.67
C ALA A 63 -2.13 1.83 -7.47
N ARG A 64 -2.74 1.98 -6.29
CA ARG A 64 -3.60 3.13 -5.96
C ARG A 64 -2.81 4.41 -5.77
N VAL A 65 -1.62 4.31 -5.18
CA VAL A 65 -0.69 5.44 -5.03
C VAL A 65 -0.20 5.89 -6.41
N TYR A 66 0.23 4.99 -7.28
CA TYR A 66 0.62 5.36 -8.65
C TYR A 66 -0.52 6.01 -9.42
N ALA A 67 -1.74 5.50 -9.28
CA ALA A 67 -2.92 6.12 -9.88
C ALA A 67 -3.17 7.54 -9.35
N LEU A 68 -2.95 7.79 -8.05
CA LEU A 68 -3.07 9.11 -7.43
C LEU A 68 -2.02 10.10 -7.97
N TYR A 69 -0.81 9.62 -8.23
CA TYR A 69 0.26 10.43 -8.83
C TYR A 69 0.17 10.50 -10.36
N GLY A 70 -0.71 9.71 -10.98
CA GLY A 70 -0.90 9.68 -12.44
C GLY A 70 0.29 9.08 -13.18
N LEU A 71 1.06 8.18 -12.55
CA LEU A 71 2.20 7.54 -13.18
C LEU A 71 1.73 6.60 -14.30
N THR A 72 2.43 6.67 -15.41
CA THR A 72 2.34 5.71 -16.52
C THR A 72 3.09 4.42 -16.19
N GLU A 73 2.80 3.34 -16.92
CA GLU A 73 3.52 2.07 -16.77
C GLU A 73 5.04 2.19 -16.98
N GLU A 74 5.48 3.17 -17.78
CA GLU A 74 6.90 3.45 -18.00
C GLU A 74 7.51 4.11 -16.77
N GLU A 75 6.83 5.09 -16.16
CA GLU A 75 7.27 5.74 -14.93
C GLU A 75 7.26 4.77 -13.74
N ILE A 76 6.25 3.89 -13.64
CA ILE A 76 6.22 2.82 -12.63
C ILE A 76 7.44 1.91 -12.78
N ARG A 77 7.76 1.48 -14.01
CA ARG A 77 8.94 0.64 -14.28
C ARG A 77 10.26 1.32 -13.87
N VAL A 78 10.34 2.64 -13.99
CA VAL A 78 11.52 3.40 -13.54
C VAL A 78 11.60 3.44 -12.01
N VAL A 79 10.47 3.62 -11.31
CA VAL A 79 10.42 3.60 -9.83
C VAL A 79 10.80 2.22 -9.28
N GLU A 80 10.25 1.16 -9.88
CA GLU A 80 10.49 -0.22 -9.46
C GLU A 80 11.86 -0.76 -9.90
N GLY A 81 12.36 -0.32 -11.07
CA GLY A 81 13.65 -0.75 -11.61
C GLY A 81 14.85 0.10 -11.19
N GLY A 82 14.62 1.28 -10.61
CA GLY A 82 15.66 2.19 -10.08
C GLY A 82 16.08 1.89 -8.64
N SER A 83 15.41 0.95 -7.98
CA SER A 83 15.70 0.47 -6.63
C SER A 83 16.41 -0.89 -6.70
N GLY A 84 17.63 -0.90 -7.27
CA GLY A 84 18.51 -2.06 -7.34
C GLY A 84 19.82 -1.83 -6.59
#